data_AF-A0A502CHT9-F1
#
_entry.id   AF-A0A502CHT9-F1
#
_cell.length_a   1.000
_cell.length_b   1.000
_cell.length_c   1.000
_cell.angle_alpha   90.00
_cell.angle_beta   90.00
_cell.angle_gamma   90.00
#
_symmetry.space_group_name_H-M   'P 1'
#
loop_
_entity.id
_entity.type
_entity.pdbx_description
1 polymer ?
#
loop_
_entity_poly.entity_id
_entity_poly.type
_entity_poly.pdbx_seq_one_letter_code
_entity_poly.pdbx_strand_id
1 'polypeptide(L)'
;MATLSQHFRQFAEVTARSTGRPTAFLLAALVVVVWAATGPLFHFGDTWQLVINTGTTIITFLMVFLIQNSQNRDSAALQIKLDELIRATAAHNSLLDLEDMDEETLERIRENYRKLASRKQSEHAANDAASQKEADEACAEVREIDRELKKNRETQTGTGTGGSSGD
;
A
#
# COMPACT_ATOMS: atom_id res chain seq x y z
N MET A 1 -27.28 24.99 -28.87
CA MET A 1 -26.54 24.57 -27.66
C MET A 1 -25.53 23.43 -27.90
N ALA A 2 -25.61 22.66 -28.99
CA ALA A 2 -24.63 21.58 -29.28
C ALA A 2 -23.25 22.06 -29.77
N THR A 3 -23.17 23.25 -30.36
CA THR A 3 -21.91 23.82 -30.90
C THR A 3 -21.00 24.38 -29.81
N LEU A 4 -21.56 24.96 -28.74
CA LEU A 4 -20.78 25.48 -27.60
C LEU A 4 -20.07 24.36 -26.82
N SER A 5 -20.74 23.22 -26.61
CA SER A 5 -20.17 22.07 -25.91
C SER A 5 -19.06 21.39 -26.73
N GLN A 6 -19.14 21.43 -28.06
CA GLN A 6 -18.11 20.90 -28.96
C GLN A 6 -16.84 21.77 -28.96
N HIS A 7 -16.98 23.10 -29.07
CA HIS A 7 -15.83 24.02 -28.97
C HIS A 7 -15.21 24.01 -27.57
N PHE A 8 -16.04 23.94 -26.52
CA PHE A 8 -15.55 23.80 -25.15
C PHE A 8 -14.81 22.48 -24.94
N ARG A 9 -15.31 21.35 -25.47
CA ARG A 9 -14.59 20.07 -25.42
C ARG A 9 -13.26 20.13 -26.14
N GLN A 10 -13.21 20.70 -27.35
CA GLN A 10 -11.97 20.83 -28.11
C GLN A 10 -10.96 21.73 -27.38
N PHE A 11 -11.42 22.86 -26.83
CA PHE A 11 -10.59 23.78 -26.05
C PHE A 11 -10.09 23.15 -24.75
N ALA A 12 -10.97 22.45 -24.02
CA ALA A 12 -10.62 21.74 -22.80
C ALA A 12 -9.63 20.60 -23.07
N GLU A 13 -9.79 19.87 -24.16
CA GLU A 13 -8.87 18.80 -24.59
C GLU A 13 -7.50 19.32 -25.06
N VAL A 14 -7.47 20.45 -25.78
CA VAL A 14 -6.23 21.12 -26.19
C VAL A 14 -5.51 21.70 -24.97
N THR A 15 -6.26 22.33 -24.07
CA THR A 15 -5.73 22.90 -22.82
C THR A 15 -5.17 21.79 -21.92
N ALA A 16 -5.92 20.69 -21.70
CA ALA A 16 -5.49 19.56 -20.90
C ALA A 16 -4.26 18.83 -21.48
N ARG A 17 -4.13 18.73 -22.80
CA ARG A 17 -2.91 18.19 -23.46
C ARG A 17 -1.71 19.13 -23.38
N SER A 18 -1.94 20.44 -23.29
CA SER A 18 -0.86 21.44 -23.24
C SER A 18 -0.29 21.62 -21.83
N THR A 19 -1.12 21.54 -20.78
CA THR A 19 -0.69 21.77 -19.38
C THR A 19 0.44 20.85 -18.91
N GLY A 20 0.58 19.65 -19.49
CA GLY A 20 1.66 18.71 -19.18
C GLY A 20 2.95 18.86 -20.01
N ARG A 21 3.00 19.77 -21.00
CA ARG A 21 4.15 19.91 -21.91
C ARG A 21 5.06 21.08 -21.48
N PRO A 22 6.39 20.94 -21.49
CA PRO A 22 7.35 22.02 -21.17
C PRO A 22 7.12 23.30 -21.99
N THR A 23 6.56 23.17 -23.19
CA THR A 23 6.22 24.29 -24.09
C THR A 23 5.12 25.20 -23.53
N ALA A 24 4.18 24.69 -22.74
CA ALA A 24 3.13 25.52 -22.12
C ALA A 24 3.69 26.39 -21.00
N PHE A 25 4.65 25.87 -20.22
CA PHE A 25 5.36 26.64 -19.20
C PHE A 25 6.15 27.79 -19.82
N LEU A 26 6.88 27.53 -20.91
CA LEU A 26 7.61 28.56 -21.66
C LEU A 26 6.69 29.66 -22.20
N LEU A 27 5.52 29.30 -22.71
CA LEU A 27 4.55 30.26 -23.23
C LEU A 27 3.93 31.10 -22.11
N ALA A 28 3.59 30.48 -20.97
CA ALA A 28 3.13 31.19 -19.77
C ALA A 28 4.19 32.15 -19.23
N ALA A 29 5.45 31.73 -19.16
CA ALA A 29 6.57 32.57 -18.75
C ALA A 29 6.75 33.77 -19.70
N LEU A 30 6.62 33.57 -21.01
CA LEU A 30 6.70 34.64 -21.99
C LEU A 30 5.57 35.66 -21.81
N VAL A 31 4.34 35.22 -21.52
CA VAL A 31 3.21 36.11 -21.22
C VAL A 31 3.50 36.97 -19.98
N VAL A 32 4.06 36.39 -18.92
CA VAL A 32 4.46 37.12 -17.71
C VAL A 32 5.54 38.17 -18.02
N VAL A 33 6.52 37.83 -18.86
CA VAL A 33 7.59 38.77 -19.27
C VAL A 33 7.02 39.93 -20.09
N VAL A 34 6.11 39.68 -21.03
CA VAL A 34 5.46 40.73 -21.84
C VAL A 34 4.61 41.67 -20.96
N TRP A 35 3.89 41.11 -19.99
CA TRP A 35 3.13 41.91 -19.03
C TRP A 35 4.05 42.77 -18.13
N ALA A 36 5.17 42.21 -17.67
CA ALA A 36 6.15 42.96 -16.88
C ALA A 36 6.79 44.10 -17.71
N ALA A 37 7.08 43.85 -18.98
CA ALA A 37 7.65 44.83 -19.91
C ALA A 37 6.68 45.98 -20.25
N THR A 38 5.37 45.76 -20.13
CA THR A 38 4.36 46.82 -20.27
C THR A 38 4.21 47.68 -19.00
N GLY A 39 4.70 47.22 -17.85
CA GLY A 39 4.67 47.97 -16.56
C GLY A 39 5.30 49.37 -16.60
N PRO A 40 6.52 49.54 -17.15
CA PRO A 40 7.17 50.85 -17.29
C PRO A 40 6.38 51.84 -18.14
N LEU A 41 5.67 51.38 -19.18
CA LEU A 41 4.83 52.24 -20.03
C LEU A 41 3.62 52.80 -19.27
N PHE A 42 3.10 52.04 -18.30
CA PHE A 42 1.95 52.41 -17.46
C PHE A 42 2.37 52.93 -16.07
N HIS A 43 3.65 53.24 -15.86
CA HIS A 43 4.20 53.73 -14.59
C HIS A 43 3.88 52.83 -13.38
N PHE A 44 3.66 51.53 -13.60
CA PHE A 44 3.19 50.59 -12.57
C PHE A 44 1.92 51.04 -11.83
N GLY A 45 1.05 51.80 -12.49
CA GLY A 45 -0.16 52.37 -11.89
C GLY A 45 -1.24 51.33 -11.56
N ASP A 46 -2.29 51.79 -10.88
CA ASP A 46 -3.36 50.93 -10.36
C ASP A 46 -4.03 50.06 -11.43
N THR A 47 -4.21 50.57 -12.65
CA THR A 47 -4.79 49.80 -13.76
C THR A 47 -3.92 48.63 -14.18
N TRP A 48 -2.59 48.78 -14.16
CA TRP A 48 -1.65 47.72 -14.55
C TRP A 48 -1.64 46.58 -13.53
N GLN A 49 -1.72 46.91 -12.23
CA GLN A 49 -1.85 45.91 -11.15
C GLN A 49 -3.24 45.26 -11.12
N LEU A 50 -4.29 46.04 -11.36
CA LEU A 50 -5.67 45.56 -11.40
C LEU A 50 -5.84 44.47 -12.47
N VAL A 51 -5.28 44.68 -13.67
CA VAL A 51 -5.39 43.71 -14.77
C VAL A 51 -4.83 42.35 -14.39
N ILE A 52 -3.65 42.28 -13.74
CA ILE A 52 -3.07 40.98 -13.36
C ILE A 52 -3.79 40.36 -12.16
N ASN A 53 -4.17 41.14 -11.16
CA ASN A 53 -4.85 40.63 -9.99
C ASN A 53 -6.24 40.09 -10.36
N THR A 54 -7.01 40.84 -11.16
CA THR A 54 -8.33 40.40 -11.64
C THR A 54 -8.20 39.23 -12.62
N GLY A 55 -7.27 39.30 -13.58
CA GLY A 55 -7.06 38.23 -14.56
C GLY A 55 -6.62 36.92 -13.91
N THR A 56 -5.64 36.97 -13.02
CA THR A 56 -5.15 35.79 -12.30
C THR A 56 -6.23 35.20 -11.40
N THR A 57 -7.08 36.03 -10.78
CA THR A 57 -8.21 35.55 -9.97
C THR A 57 -9.21 34.77 -10.81
N ILE A 58 -9.62 35.29 -11.97
CA ILE A 58 -10.52 34.59 -12.90
C ILE A 58 -9.89 33.28 -13.37
N ILE A 59 -8.62 33.33 -13.80
CA ILE A 59 -7.89 32.13 -14.26
C ILE A 59 -7.80 31.10 -13.12
N THR A 60 -7.50 31.53 -11.90
CA THR A 60 -7.39 30.65 -10.73
C THR A 60 -8.73 30.03 -10.39
N PHE A 61 -9.83 30.80 -10.40
CA PHE A 61 -11.17 30.24 -10.22
C PHE A 61 -11.48 29.18 -11.29
N LEU A 62 -11.22 29.49 -12.57
CA LEU A 62 -11.40 28.52 -13.65
C LEU A 62 -10.48 27.30 -13.48
N MET A 63 -9.24 27.49 -13.05
CA MET A 63 -8.27 26.43 -12.81
C MET A 63 -8.74 25.50 -11.69
N VAL A 64 -9.26 26.04 -10.58
CA VAL A 64 -9.83 25.25 -9.49
C VAL A 64 -11.00 24.40 -10.00
N PHE A 65 -11.92 24.97 -10.77
CA PHE A 65 -13.00 24.21 -11.40
C PHE A 65 -12.50 23.14 -12.38
N LEU A 66 -11.49 23.45 -13.20
CA LEU A 66 -10.89 22.52 -14.15
C LEU A 66 -10.16 21.37 -13.45
N ILE A 67 -9.38 21.67 -12.41
CA ILE A 67 -8.70 20.69 -11.57
C ILE A 67 -9.74 19.79 -10.91
N GLN A 68 -10.78 20.35 -10.30
CA GLN A 68 -11.86 19.58 -9.67
C GLN A 68 -12.58 18.70 -10.68
N ASN A 69 -12.86 19.19 -11.90
CA ASN A 69 -13.49 18.40 -12.96
C ASN A 69 -12.58 17.26 -13.46
N SER A 70 -11.28 17.51 -13.63
CA SER A 70 -10.30 16.47 -13.98
C SER A 70 -10.19 15.43 -12.87
N GLN A 71 -10.04 15.88 -11.62
CA GLN A 71 -9.95 15.01 -10.45
C GLN A 71 -11.21 14.14 -10.27
N ASN A 72 -12.40 14.70 -10.52
CA ASN A 72 -13.65 13.94 -10.45
C ASN A 72 -13.71 12.83 -11.51
N ARG A 73 -13.26 13.13 -12.74
CA ARG A 73 -13.21 12.14 -13.84
C ARG A 73 -12.12 11.08 -13.62
N ASP A 74 -10.96 11.49 -13.13
CA ASP A 74 -9.84 10.59 -12.86
C ASP A 74 -10.18 9.65 -11.68
N SER A 75 -10.88 10.14 -10.66
CA SER A 75 -11.38 9.31 -9.54
C SER A 75 -12.37 8.25 -10.02
N ALA A 76 -13.32 8.62 -10.88
CA ALA A 76 -14.27 7.67 -11.47
C ALA A 76 -13.59 6.62 -12.35
N ALA A 77 -12.58 7.01 -13.14
CA ALA A 77 -11.81 6.08 -13.96
C ALA A 77 -10.95 5.13 -13.11
N LEU A 78 -10.44 5.59 -11.97
CA LEU A 78 -9.69 4.78 -11.01
C LEU A 78 -10.59 3.71 -10.38
N GLN A 79 -11.81 4.08 -9.97
CA GLN A 79 -12.81 3.13 -9.45
C GLN A 79 -13.13 2.03 -10.47
N ILE A 80 -13.42 2.40 -11.73
CA ILE A 80 -13.72 1.41 -12.79
C ILE A 80 -12.54 0.47 -13.03
N LYS A 81 -11.30 0.98 -13.01
CA LYS A 81 -10.11 0.13 -13.16
C LYS A 81 -9.90 -0.80 -11.97
N LEU A 82 -10.19 -0.35 -10.76
CA LEU A 82 -10.16 -1.19 -9.56
C LEU A 82 -11.24 -2.25 -9.63
N ASP A 83 -12.46 -1.90 -10.03
CA ASP A 83 -13.57 -2.84 -10.20
C ASP A 83 -13.24 -3.90 -11.26
N GLU A 84 -12.60 -3.50 -12.36
CA GLU A 84 -12.15 -4.42 -13.41
C GLU A 84 -10.99 -5.32 -12.92
N LEU A 85 -10.06 -4.79 -12.12
CA LEU A 85 -8.97 -5.58 -11.55
C LEU A 85 -9.48 -6.55 -10.49
N ILE A 86 -10.45 -6.14 -9.66
CA ILE A 86 -11.18 -7.00 -8.72
C ILE A 86 -11.96 -8.05 -9.50
N ARG A 87 -12.65 -7.70 -10.59
CA ARG A 87 -13.36 -8.65 -11.44
C ARG A 87 -12.42 -9.65 -12.11
N ALA A 88 -11.28 -9.18 -12.63
CA ALA A 88 -10.26 -10.03 -13.26
C ALA A 88 -9.55 -10.94 -12.25
N THR A 89 -9.42 -10.52 -10.99
CA THR A 89 -8.89 -11.35 -9.89
C THR A 89 -9.97 -12.23 -9.23
N ALA A 90 -11.23 -11.79 -9.18
CA ALA A 90 -12.39 -12.53 -8.71
C ALA A 90 -12.85 -13.63 -9.69
N ALA A 91 -12.46 -13.53 -10.97
CA ALA A 91 -12.53 -14.65 -11.91
C ALA A 91 -11.67 -15.86 -11.48
N HIS A 92 -10.86 -15.74 -10.41
CA HIS A 92 -10.17 -16.86 -9.77
C HIS A 92 -10.73 -17.30 -8.41
N ASN A 93 -11.92 -16.85 -7.96
CA ASN A 93 -12.76 -17.61 -7.00
C ASN A 93 -13.99 -16.81 -6.55
N SER A 94 -15.19 -17.34 -6.80
CA SER A 94 -16.18 -17.63 -5.76
C SER A 94 -16.46 -16.53 -4.69
N LEU A 95 -16.59 -15.25 -5.05
CA LEU A 95 -16.94 -14.21 -4.06
C LEU A 95 -17.95 -13.17 -4.54
N LEU A 96 -18.60 -13.39 -5.68
CA LEU A 96 -19.55 -12.44 -6.25
C LEU A 96 -20.93 -13.09 -6.33
N ASP A 97 -21.51 -13.38 -5.17
CA ASP A 97 -22.97 -13.33 -4.94
C ASP A 97 -23.40 -13.38 -3.46
N LEU A 98 -22.66 -12.77 -2.52
CA LEU A 98 -23.04 -12.86 -1.10
C LEU A 98 -24.30 -12.03 -0.72
N GLU A 99 -24.82 -11.20 -1.64
CA GLU A 99 -26.02 -10.38 -1.40
C GLU A 99 -27.33 -11.02 -1.88
N ASP A 100 -27.29 -11.96 -2.83
CA ASP A 100 -28.48 -12.71 -3.33
C ASP A 100 -28.48 -14.20 -2.96
N MET A 101 -27.48 -14.68 -2.20
CA MET A 101 -27.42 -16.05 -1.72
C MET A 101 -28.39 -16.28 -0.54
N ASP A 102 -29.19 -17.35 -0.65
CA ASP A 102 -30.09 -17.81 0.41
C ASP A 102 -29.36 -17.97 1.76
N GLU A 103 -29.97 -17.51 2.85
CA GLU A 103 -29.36 -17.42 4.20
C GLU A 103 -28.75 -18.77 4.65
N GLU A 104 -29.36 -19.89 4.22
CA GLU A 104 -28.86 -21.24 4.50
C GLU A 104 -27.47 -21.50 3.89
N THR A 105 -27.19 -20.96 2.70
CA THR A 105 -25.89 -21.14 2.03
C THR A 105 -24.82 -20.27 2.68
N LEU A 106 -25.18 -19.06 3.11
CA LEU A 106 -24.29 -18.16 3.83
C LEU A 106 -23.88 -18.76 5.18
N GLU A 107 -24.82 -19.36 5.90
CA GLU A 107 -24.53 -20.02 7.18
C GLU A 107 -23.66 -21.27 6.98
N ARG A 108 -23.89 -22.08 5.93
CA ARG A 108 -23.02 -23.22 5.58
C ARG A 108 -21.58 -22.79 5.28
N ILE A 109 -21.39 -21.68 4.57
CA ILE A 109 -20.06 -21.13 4.30
C ILE A 109 -19.40 -20.67 5.61
N ARG A 110 -20.11 -19.89 6.44
CA ARG A 110 -19.60 -19.46 7.76
C ARG A 110 -19.23 -20.64 8.65
N GLU A 111 -20.05 -21.68 8.69
CA GLU A 111 -19.81 -22.87 9.50
C GLU A 111 -18.57 -23.63 9.02
N ASN A 112 -18.37 -23.76 7.70
CA ASN A 112 -17.15 -24.34 7.14
C ASN A 112 -15.90 -23.52 7.48
N TYR A 113 -15.95 -22.19 7.38
CA TYR A 113 -14.83 -21.34 7.77
C TYR A 113 -14.55 -21.42 9.28
N ARG A 114 -15.57 -21.49 10.13
CA ARG A 114 -15.41 -21.72 11.58
C ARG A 114 -14.75 -23.06 11.87
N LYS A 115 -15.15 -24.14 11.18
CA LYS A 115 -14.54 -25.48 11.31
C LYS A 115 -13.08 -25.50 10.83
N LEU A 116 -12.77 -24.80 9.75
CA LEU A 116 -11.39 -24.68 9.26
C LEU A 116 -10.51 -23.85 10.22
N ALA A 117 -11.06 -22.78 10.79
CA ALA A 117 -10.36 -21.96 11.77
C ALA A 117 -10.10 -22.73 13.07
N SER A 118 -11.10 -23.45 13.59
CA SER A 118 -10.92 -24.25 14.81
C SER A 118 -9.93 -25.40 14.60
N ARG A 119 -9.96 -26.05 13.42
CA ARG A 119 -9.02 -27.12 13.10
C ARG A 119 -7.59 -26.62 13.01
N LYS A 120 -7.35 -25.48 12.35
CA LYS A 120 -6.02 -24.85 12.31
C LYS A 120 -5.53 -24.45 13.70
N GLN A 121 -6.42 -23.94 14.55
CA GLN A 121 -6.07 -23.56 15.92
C GLN A 121 -5.75 -24.79 16.78
N SER A 122 -6.48 -25.90 16.61
CA SER A 122 -6.17 -27.16 17.29
C SER A 122 -4.89 -27.84 16.76
N GLU A 123 -4.63 -27.76 15.45
CA GLU A 123 -3.40 -28.29 14.84
C GLU A 123 -2.18 -27.48 15.28
N HIS A 124 -2.28 -26.14 15.35
CA HIS A 124 -1.22 -25.30 15.91
C HIS A 124 -0.97 -25.60 17.39
N ALA A 125 -2.03 -25.64 18.22
CA ALA A 125 -1.89 -25.93 19.64
C ALA A 125 -1.31 -27.33 19.91
N ALA A 126 -1.68 -28.33 19.11
CA ALA A 126 -1.14 -29.68 19.21
C ALA A 126 0.33 -29.74 18.77
N ASN A 127 0.70 -29.03 17.70
CA ASN A 127 2.06 -28.99 17.18
C ASN A 127 3.01 -28.24 18.12
N ASP A 128 2.56 -27.14 18.72
CA ASP A 128 3.32 -26.38 19.72
C ASP A 128 3.54 -27.21 21.00
N ALA A 129 2.51 -27.93 21.46
CA ALA A 129 2.61 -28.79 22.63
C ALA A 129 3.51 -30.02 22.40
N ALA A 130 3.48 -30.61 21.19
CA ALA A 130 4.38 -31.70 20.81
C ALA A 130 5.83 -31.22 20.74
N SER A 131 6.07 -30.08 20.07
CA SER A 131 7.42 -29.48 19.96
C SER A 131 8.00 -29.12 21.33
N GLN A 132 7.18 -28.61 22.25
CA GLN A 132 7.63 -28.29 23.61
C GLN A 132 7.97 -29.56 24.41
N LYS A 133 7.17 -30.62 24.30
CA LYS A 133 7.45 -31.90 24.98
C LYS A 133 8.73 -32.55 24.47
N GLU A 134 8.94 -32.56 23.16
CA GLU A 134 10.18 -33.08 22.54
C GLU A 134 11.40 -32.27 22.99
N ALA A 135 11.28 -30.93 23.08
CA ALA A 135 12.35 -30.07 23.59
C ALA A 135 12.65 -30.31 25.09
N ASP A 136 11.61 -30.52 25.90
CA ASP A 136 11.75 -30.80 27.34
C ASP A 136 12.38 -32.18 27.59
N GLU A 137 12.00 -33.20 26.82
CA GLU A 137 12.56 -34.56 26.89
C GLU A 137 14.02 -34.58 26.45
N ALA A 138 14.35 -33.94 25.32
CA ALA A 138 15.73 -33.79 24.86
C ALA A 138 16.60 -33.04 25.88
N CYS A 139 16.07 -32.00 26.52
CA CYS A 139 16.78 -31.26 27.58
C CYS A 139 17.01 -32.13 28.83
N ALA A 140 16.07 -33.02 29.17
CA ALA A 140 16.22 -33.95 30.28
C ALA A 140 17.30 -35.01 30.00
N GLU A 141 17.30 -35.59 28.80
CA GLU A 141 18.30 -36.58 28.37
C GLU A 141 19.71 -35.98 28.36
N VAL A 142 19.89 -34.77 27.81
CA VAL A 142 21.18 -34.06 27.80
C VAL A 142 21.71 -33.82 29.23
N ARG A 143 20.83 -33.49 30.18
CA ARG A 143 21.22 -33.28 31.59
C ARG A 143 21.64 -34.58 32.27
N GLU A 144 21.01 -35.70 31.92
CA GLU A 144 21.39 -37.01 32.45
C GLU A 144 22.76 -37.43 31.93
N ILE A 145 23.00 -37.28 30.63
CA ILE A 145 24.30 -37.54 30.00
C ILE A 145 25.40 -36.67 30.62
N ASP A 146 25.18 -35.36 30.82
CA ASP A 146 26.17 -34.48 31.48
C ASP A 146 26.48 -34.94 32.92
N ARG A 147 25.48 -35.43 33.65
CA ARG A 147 25.66 -35.97 35.00
C ARG A 147 26.48 -37.26 35.00
N GLU A 148 26.20 -38.18 34.07
CA GLU A 148 26.97 -39.42 33.92
C GLU A 148 28.41 -39.15 33.51
N LEU A 149 28.63 -38.22 32.57
CA LEU A 149 29.97 -37.82 32.14
C LEU A 149 30.79 -37.19 33.28
N LYS A 150 30.16 -36.34 34.12
CA LYS A 150 30.82 -35.79 35.31
C LYS A 150 31.22 -36.88 36.30
N LYS A 151 30.31 -37.79 36.62
CA LYS A 151 30.58 -38.92 37.52
C LYS A 151 31.73 -39.79 37.00
N ASN A 152 31.73 -40.12 35.71
CA ASN A 152 32.81 -40.91 35.11
C ASN A 152 34.15 -40.19 35.10
N ARG A 153 34.15 -38.87 34.85
CA ARG A 153 35.37 -38.04 34.93
C ARG A 153 35.97 -38.03 36.34
N GLU A 154 35.14 -37.84 37.37
CA GLU A 154 35.56 -37.86 38.77
C GLU A 154 36.15 -39.23 39.17
N THR A 155 35.52 -40.32 38.69
CA THR A 155 35.97 -41.70 38.97
C THR A 155 37.31 -42.03 38.29
N GLN A 156 37.57 -41.50 37.10
CA GLN A 156 38.87 -41.63 36.41
C GLN A 156 39.98 -40.75 37.02
N THR A 157 39.66 -39.57 37.53
CA THR A 157 40.67 -38.72 38.20
C THR A 157 41.08 -39.23 39.58
N GLY A 158 40.24 -40.02 40.26
CA GLY A 158 40.55 -40.61 41.57
C GLY A 158 41.39 -41.89 41.53
N THR A 159 41.56 -42.53 40.37
CA THR A 159 42.27 -43.82 40.21
C THR A 159 43.70 -43.69 39.67
N GLY A 160 44.18 -42.46 39.41
CA GLY A 160 45.51 -42.19 38.84
C GLY A 160 46.67 -41.97 39.83
N THR A 161 46.46 -41.98 41.14
CA THR A 161 47.52 -41.78 42.15
C THR A 161 47.80 -43.03 42.99
N GLY A 162 47.86 -44.19 42.36
CA GLY A 162 48.10 -45.45 43.05
C GLY A 162 48.71 -46.51 42.15
N GLY A 163 49.95 -46.29 41.69
CA GLY A 163 50.74 -47.39 41.14
C GLY A 163 51.72 -47.01 40.05
N SER A 164 52.92 -46.59 40.45
CA SER A 164 54.18 -46.93 39.76
C SER A 164 55.29 -46.70 40.77
N SER A 165 55.67 -47.77 41.50
CA SER A 165 56.94 -48.51 41.29
C SER A 165 58.11 -47.75 41.93
N GLY A 166 58.76 -48.24 42.98
CA GLY A 166 59.28 -49.59 43.07
C GLY A 166 60.68 -49.58 42.44
N ASP A 167 61.67 -49.20 43.24
CA ASP A 167 63.03 -49.75 43.36
C ASP A 167 63.80 -49.01 44.48
#